data_AF-A0A365PNV0-F1
#
_entry.id   AF-A0A365PNV0-F1
#
_cell.length_a   1.000
_cell.length_b   1.000
_cell.length_c   1.000
_cell.angle_alpha   90.00
_cell.angle_beta   90.00
_cell.angle_gamma   90.00
#
_symmetry.space_group_name_H-M   'P 1'
#
loop_
_entity.id
_entity.type
_entity.pdbx_description
1 polymer ?
#
loop_
_entity_poly.entity_id
_entity_poly.type
_entity_poly.pdbx_seq_one_letter_code
_entity_poly.pdbx_strand_id
1 'polypeptide(L)'
;MQSPELSLAGKLDNGLTKGLCLLLRGLRTGSLWLLGLLTLAGLPLMIFEYGEGLADLSLLEWGVMPLLALLLWRHIHYCQHFTTGTWRGLSRLLMFQGVMSVLGMIIIGLFTFVMAQTEDIQRLYQYLLQDDPISKIVTFGSVLLAVYLAAPTATTESLSTPEAMPARVEPSVSTTAKEASL
;
A
#
# COMPACT_ATOMS: atom_id res chain seq x y z
N MET A 1 13.06 -28.29 27.85
CA MET A 1 12.50 -27.08 28.50
C MET A 1 11.00 -27.09 28.29
N GLN A 2 10.23 -27.41 29.33
CA GLN A 2 8.77 -27.37 29.29
C GLN A 2 8.32 -25.93 29.55
N SER A 3 7.61 -25.32 28.61
CA SER A 3 7.04 -23.98 28.79
C SER A 3 6.00 -24.00 29.91
N PRO A 4 6.08 -23.10 30.91
CA PRO A 4 5.10 -23.05 32.00
C PRO A 4 3.71 -22.79 31.42
N GLU A 5 2.73 -23.62 31.82
CA GLU A 5 1.34 -23.45 31.43
C GLU A 5 0.81 -22.12 31.97
N LEU A 6 0.37 -21.24 31.07
CA LEU A 6 -0.25 -19.96 31.43
C LEU A 6 -1.56 -20.21 32.19
N SER A 7 -1.74 -19.50 33.31
CA SER A 7 -3.01 -19.41 34.03
C SER A 7 -4.16 -19.04 33.08
N LEU A 8 -5.39 -19.42 33.42
CA LEU A 8 -6.60 -19.15 32.63
C LEU A 8 -6.78 -17.64 32.34
N ALA A 9 -6.42 -16.79 33.31
CA ALA A 9 -6.37 -15.34 33.14
C ALA A 9 -5.28 -14.90 32.13
N GLY A 10 -4.11 -15.56 32.13
CA GLY A 10 -3.04 -15.30 31.16
C GLY A 10 -3.36 -15.78 29.74
N LYS A 11 -4.14 -16.86 29.59
CA LYS A 11 -4.67 -17.29 28.28
C LYS A 11 -5.68 -16.28 27.73
N LEU A 12 -6.55 -15.72 28.60
CA LEU A 12 -7.51 -14.68 28.22
C LEU A 12 -6.81 -13.37 27.81
N ASP A 13 -5.85 -12.88 28.60
CA ASP A 13 -5.09 -11.67 28.32
C ASP A 13 -4.27 -11.77 27.02
N ASN A 14 -3.61 -12.91 26.80
CA ASN A 14 -2.91 -13.19 25.55
C ASN A 14 -3.86 -13.26 24.34
N GLY A 15 -5.05 -13.83 24.52
CA GLY A 15 -6.10 -13.84 23.51
C GLY A 15 -6.59 -12.44 23.16
N LEU A 16 -6.86 -11.63 24.19
CA LEU A 16 -7.30 -10.23 24.03
C LEU A 16 -6.22 -9.39 23.33
N THR A 17 -4.97 -9.54 23.74
CA THR A 17 -3.82 -8.84 23.13
C THR A 17 -3.67 -9.22 21.65
N LYS A 18 -3.76 -10.51 21.32
CA LYS A 18 -3.73 -10.96 19.92
C LYS A 18 -4.90 -10.41 19.12
N GLY A 19 -6.10 -10.42 19.70
CA GLY A 19 -7.30 -9.85 19.09
C GLY A 19 -7.15 -8.35 18.81
N LEU A 20 -6.67 -7.60 19.79
CA LEU A 20 -6.45 -6.16 19.66
C LEU A 20 -5.37 -5.84 18.61
N CYS A 21 -4.27 -6.61 18.60
CA CYS A 21 -3.24 -6.48 17.57
C CYS A 21 -3.75 -6.77 16.16
N LEU A 22 -4.59 -7.81 16.00
CA LEU A 22 -5.23 -8.12 14.71
C LEU A 22 -6.18 -7.02 14.28
N LEU A 23 -6.99 -6.50 15.21
CA LEU A 23 -7.93 -5.42 14.95
C LEU A 23 -7.20 -4.13 14.55
N LEU A 24 -6.15 -3.75 15.28
CA LEU A 24 -5.31 -2.59 14.96
C LEU A 24 -4.63 -2.75 13.58
N ARG A 25 -4.14 -3.95 13.26
CA ARG A 25 -3.54 -4.22 11.94
C ARG A 25 -4.57 -4.14 10.82
N GLY A 26 -5.77 -4.68 11.04
CA GLY A 26 -6.90 -4.59 10.12
C GLY A 26 -7.33 -3.15 9.92
N LEU A 27 -7.52 -2.39 11.00
CA LEU A 27 -7.91 -0.98 10.97
C LEU A 27 -6.86 -0.12 10.26
N ARG A 28 -5.57 -0.32 10.54
CA ARG A 28 -4.49 0.38 9.85
C ARG A 28 -4.49 0.09 8.34
N THR A 29 -4.62 -1.18 7.96
CA THR A 29 -4.60 -1.57 6.55
C THR A 29 -5.83 -1.03 5.82
N GLY A 30 -7.01 -1.19 6.43
CA GLY A 30 -8.28 -0.71 5.89
C GLY A 30 -8.34 0.81 5.77
N SER A 31 -7.85 1.54 6.77
CA SER A 31 -7.80 3.01 6.73
C SER A 31 -6.84 3.53 5.65
N LEU A 32 -5.65 2.93 5.49
CA LEU A 32 -4.73 3.29 4.41
C LEU A 32 -5.35 3.00 3.03
N TRP A 33 -5.96 1.83 2.88
CA TRP A 33 -6.62 1.46 1.63
C TRP A 33 -7.76 2.43 1.28
N LEU A 34 -8.62 2.75 2.26
CA LEU A 34 -9.75 3.66 2.09
C LEU A 34 -9.28 5.09 1.79
N LEU A 35 -8.23 5.56 2.48
CA LEU A 35 -7.62 6.85 2.21
C LEU A 35 -7.07 6.92 0.77
N GLY A 36 -6.40 5.85 0.31
CA GLY A 36 -5.95 5.74 -1.06
C GLY A 36 -7.10 5.81 -2.07
N LEU A 37 -8.24 5.17 -1.75
CA LEU A 37 -9.43 5.24 -2.60
C LEU A 37 -10.03 6.65 -2.63
N LEU A 38 -10.20 7.27 -1.47
CA LEU A 38 -10.76 8.62 -1.35
C LEU A 38 -9.91 9.65 -2.09
N THR A 39 -8.58 9.56 -1.97
CA THR A 39 -7.67 10.49 -2.67
C THR A 39 -7.75 10.34 -4.18
N LEU A 40 -7.76 9.12 -4.72
CA LEU A 40 -7.94 8.93 -6.17
C LEU A 40 -9.33 9.34 -6.64
N ALA A 41 -10.38 9.03 -5.88
CA ALA A 41 -11.75 9.41 -6.22
C ALA A 41 -11.98 10.93 -6.14
N GLY A 42 -11.23 11.63 -5.30
CA GLY A 42 -11.27 13.09 -5.17
C GLY A 42 -10.46 13.84 -6.23
N LEU A 43 -9.52 13.20 -6.94
CA LEU A 43 -8.70 13.86 -7.96
C LEU A 43 -9.51 14.59 -9.04
N PRO A 44 -10.58 14.01 -9.63
CA PRO A 44 -11.38 14.73 -10.63
C PRO A 44 -12.03 15.99 -10.07
N LEU A 45 -12.47 15.97 -8.81
CA LEU A 45 -13.06 17.15 -8.15
C LEU A 45 -12.03 18.24 -7.92
N MET A 46 -10.78 17.88 -7.63
CA MET A 46 -9.70 18.87 -7.49
C MET A 46 -9.23 19.44 -8.83
N ILE A 47 -9.23 18.63 -9.90
CA ILE A 47 -8.75 19.06 -11.22
C ILE A 47 -9.80 19.90 -11.96
N PHE A 48 -11.09 19.61 -11.76
CA PHE A 48 -12.20 20.33 -12.39
C PHE A 48 -12.95 21.18 -11.36
N GLU A 49 -12.19 21.94 -10.56
CA GLU A 49 -12.70 22.71 -9.42
C GLU A 49 -13.78 23.71 -9.83
N TYR A 50 -13.62 24.40 -10.98
CA TYR A 50 -14.52 25.46 -11.43
C TYR A 50 -15.56 24.96 -12.44
N GLY A 51 -15.52 23.69 -12.83
CA GLY A 51 -16.54 23.07 -13.69
C GLY A 51 -16.49 23.52 -15.15
N GLU A 52 -15.47 24.28 -15.57
CA GLU A 52 -15.26 24.71 -16.96
C GLU A 52 -14.60 23.63 -17.84
N GLY A 53 -14.43 22.43 -17.29
CA GLY A 53 -13.88 21.27 -17.99
C GLY A 53 -12.39 21.46 -18.29
N LEU A 54 -11.97 21.18 -19.54
CA LEU A 54 -10.55 21.24 -19.90
C LEU A 54 -9.99 22.67 -19.99
N ALA A 55 -10.84 23.69 -20.09
CA ALA A 55 -10.42 25.09 -20.10
C ALA A 55 -9.93 25.55 -18.71
N ASP A 56 -10.34 24.82 -17.67
CA ASP A 56 -10.03 25.08 -16.27
C ASP A 56 -8.64 24.60 -15.84
N LEU A 57 -8.01 23.78 -16.68
CA LEU A 57 -6.75 23.13 -16.36
C LEU A 57 -5.60 24.13 -16.32
N SER A 58 -4.98 24.24 -15.16
CA SER A 58 -3.68 24.90 -14.99
C SER A 58 -2.58 24.17 -15.79
N LEU A 59 -1.47 24.87 -16.06
CA LEU A 59 -0.28 24.27 -16.69
C LEU A 59 0.25 23.05 -15.90
N LEU A 60 0.12 23.08 -14.57
CA LEU A 60 0.52 21.95 -13.72
C LEU A 60 -0.37 20.74 -13.98
N GLU A 61 -1.69 20.91 -14.00
CA GLU A 61 -2.65 19.82 -14.22
C GLU A 61 -2.52 19.25 -15.64
N TRP A 62 -2.28 20.11 -16.64
CA TRP A 62 -1.94 19.70 -18.00
C TRP A 62 -0.68 18.85 -18.08
N GLY A 63 0.30 19.06 -17.21
CA GLY A 63 1.49 18.21 -17.10
C GLY A 63 1.23 16.91 -16.33
N VAL A 64 0.46 17.00 -15.25
CA VAL A 64 0.17 15.88 -14.35
C VAL A 64 -0.75 14.84 -15.01
N MET A 65 -1.79 15.27 -15.72
CA MET A 65 -2.75 14.35 -16.38
C MET A 65 -2.09 13.33 -17.33
N PRO A 66 -1.31 13.73 -18.36
CA PRO A 66 -0.70 12.78 -19.27
C PRO A 66 0.36 11.92 -18.58
N LEU A 67 1.09 12.48 -17.62
CA LEU A 67 2.07 11.73 -16.84
C LEU A 67 1.40 10.67 -15.96
N LEU A 68 0.29 11.00 -15.32
CA LEU A 68 -0.54 10.08 -14.54
C LEU A 68 -1.08 8.95 -15.43
N ALA A 69 -1.59 9.29 -16.62
CA ALA A 69 -2.06 8.29 -17.58
C ALA A 69 -0.93 7.33 -18.01
N LEU A 70 0.28 7.86 -18.28
CA LEU A 70 1.45 7.06 -18.65
C LEU A 70 1.89 6.14 -17.50
N LEU A 71 1.88 6.64 -16.26
CA LEU A 71 2.23 5.86 -15.08
C LEU A 71 1.19 4.77 -14.77
N LEU A 72 -0.10 5.06 -14.93
CA LEU A 72 -1.17 4.08 -14.80
C LEU A 72 -1.08 3.01 -15.87
N TRP A 73 -0.81 3.41 -17.13
CA TRP A 73 -0.56 2.46 -18.21
C TRP A 73 0.63 1.56 -17.88
N ARG A 74 1.75 2.13 -17.42
CA ARG A 74 2.92 1.35 -16.95
C ARG A 74 2.55 0.40 -15.82
N HIS A 75 1.78 0.84 -14.84
CA HIS A 75 1.32 0.01 -13.72
C HIS A 75 0.48 -1.18 -14.20
N ILE A 76 -0.49 -0.93 -15.08
CA ILE A 76 -1.35 -1.98 -15.66
C ILE A 76 -0.52 -2.97 -16.47
N HIS A 77 0.37 -2.46 -17.33
CA HIS A 77 1.25 -3.28 -18.15
C HIS A 77 2.16 -4.17 -17.28
N TYR A 78 2.73 -3.62 -16.21
CA TYR A 78 3.58 -4.37 -15.29
C TYR A 78 2.76 -5.40 -14.48
N CYS A 79 1.53 -5.07 -14.07
CA CYS A 79 0.64 -6.04 -13.44
C CYS A 79 0.32 -7.22 -14.36
N GLN A 80 0.12 -6.96 -15.66
CA GLN A 80 -0.08 -8.02 -16.65
C GLN A 80 1.19 -8.84 -16.87
N HIS A 81 2.35 -8.17 -17.00
CA HIS A 81 3.65 -8.81 -17.21
C HIS A 81 4.05 -9.74 -16.05
N PHE A 82 3.86 -9.30 -14.81
CA PHE A 82 4.17 -10.07 -13.60
C PHE A 82 2.99 -10.89 -13.09
N THR A 83 1.98 -11.16 -13.93
CA THR A 83 0.79 -11.98 -13.62
C THR A 83 0.11 -11.61 -12.30
N THR A 84 0.22 -10.33 -11.92
CA THR A 84 -0.37 -9.81 -10.69
C THR A 84 -1.86 -9.64 -10.95
N GLY A 85 -2.71 -10.44 -10.29
CA GLY A 85 -4.16 -10.35 -10.47
C GLY A 85 -4.69 -8.92 -10.31
N THR A 86 -5.72 -8.56 -11.10
CA THR A 86 -6.25 -7.18 -11.19
C THR A 86 -6.58 -6.58 -9.83
N TRP A 87 -7.23 -7.35 -8.95
CA TRP A 87 -7.56 -6.91 -7.59
C TRP A 87 -6.32 -6.68 -6.72
N ARG A 88 -5.28 -7.50 -6.90
CA ARG A 88 -4.02 -7.37 -6.15
C ARG A 88 -3.22 -6.16 -6.64
N GLY A 89 -3.20 -5.90 -7.94
CA GLY A 89 -2.62 -4.70 -8.53
C GLY A 89 -3.34 -3.42 -8.07
N LEU A 90 -4.67 -3.43 -8.04
CA LEU A 90 -5.47 -2.32 -7.54
C LEU A 90 -5.27 -2.10 -6.03
N SER A 91 -5.33 -3.16 -5.23
CA SER A 91 -5.10 -3.06 -3.78
C SER A 91 -3.72 -2.53 -3.45
N ARG A 92 -2.69 -2.97 -4.19
CA ARG A 92 -1.33 -2.42 -4.06
C ARG A 92 -1.29 -0.93 -4.38
N LEU A 93 -1.91 -0.50 -5.48
CA LEU A 93 -2.00 0.92 -5.85
C LEU A 93 -2.65 1.75 -4.73
N LEU A 94 -3.79 1.31 -4.22
CA LEU A 94 -4.52 2.00 -3.14
C LEU A 94 -3.72 2.06 -1.84
N MET A 95 -2.99 1.00 -1.49
CA MET A 95 -2.13 1.01 -0.31
C MET A 95 -0.97 2.02 -0.43
N PHE A 96 -0.27 2.03 -1.58
CA PHE A 96 0.79 3.01 -1.82
C PHE A 96 0.25 4.43 -1.82
N GLN A 97 -0.91 4.63 -2.44
CA GLN A 97 -1.60 5.92 -2.46
C GLN A 97 -1.96 6.38 -1.04
N GLY A 98 -2.53 5.50 -0.21
CA GLY A 98 -2.86 5.80 1.17
C GLY A 98 -1.64 6.21 1.99
N VAL A 99 -0.53 5.48 1.86
CA VAL A 99 0.73 5.81 2.53
C VAL A 99 1.26 7.17 2.07
N MET A 100 1.29 7.43 0.77
CA MET A 100 1.74 8.71 0.23
C MET A 100 0.83 9.87 0.63
N SER A 101 -0.46 9.63 0.79
CA SER A 101 -1.43 10.63 1.27
C SER A 101 -1.16 11.01 2.72
N VAL A 102 -0.88 10.04 3.59
CA VAL A 102 -0.47 10.33 4.99
C VAL A 102 0.82 11.14 5.01
N LEU A 103 1.82 10.76 4.20
CA LEU A 103 3.07 11.52 4.10
C LEU A 103 2.83 12.95 3.61
N GLY A 104 1.97 13.13 2.60
CA GLY A 104 1.56 14.44 2.11
C GLY A 104 0.89 15.29 3.19
N MET A 105 -0.04 14.71 3.96
CA MET A 105 -0.68 15.40 5.10
C MET A 105 0.32 15.79 6.18
N ILE A 106 1.33 14.97 6.46
CA ILE A 106 2.39 15.32 7.42
C ILE A 106 3.21 16.51 6.91
N ILE A 107 3.57 16.53 5.63
CA ILE A 107 4.32 17.63 5.01
C ILE A 107 3.51 18.93 5.06
N ILE A 108 2.24 18.89 4.65
CA ILE A 108 1.33 20.04 4.69
C ILE A 108 1.16 20.51 6.14
N GLY A 109 0.92 19.60 7.08
CA GLY A 109 0.77 19.92 8.50
C GLY A 109 2.01 20.57 9.11
N LEU A 110 3.21 20.09 8.75
CA LEU A 110 4.47 20.70 9.18
C LEU A 110 4.63 22.11 8.61
N PHE A 111 4.31 22.31 7.34
CA PHE A 111 4.40 23.62 6.71
C PHE A 111 3.44 24.63 7.37
N THR A 112 2.18 24.22 7.57
CA THR A 112 1.17 25.01 8.30
C THR A 112 1.62 25.33 9.73
N PHE A 113 2.24 24.37 10.43
CA PHE A 113 2.77 24.60 11.77
C PHE A 113 3.89 25.64 11.79
N VAL A 114 4.86 25.54 10.88
CA VAL A 114 5.96 26.53 10.77
C VAL A 114 5.41 27.92 10.45
N MET A 115 4.48 28.03 9.50
CA MET A 115 3.85 29.30 9.14
C MET A 115 3.10 29.94 10.33
N ALA A 116 2.40 29.13 11.14
CA ALA A 116 1.73 29.61 12.34
C ALA A 116 2.70 30.17 13.39
N GLN A 117 3.89 29.60 13.51
CA GLN A 117 4.92 30.07 14.45
C GLN A 117 5.59 31.38 14.03
N THR A 118 5.55 31.73 12.74
CA THR A 118 6.19 32.95 12.22
C THR A 118 5.37 34.23 12.37
N GLU A 119 4.26 34.21 13.12
CA GLU A 119 3.28 35.31 13.30
C GLU A 119 2.68 35.87 11.99
N ASP A 120 2.96 35.22 10.85
CA ASP A 120 2.44 35.57 9.53
C ASP A 120 1.01 35.02 9.34
N ILE A 121 0.15 35.25 10.35
CA ILE A 121 -1.22 34.73 10.45
C ILE A 121 -2.06 35.18 9.25
N GLN A 122 -1.78 36.36 8.71
CA GLN A 122 -2.46 36.89 7.53
C GLN A 122 -2.08 36.13 6.26
N ARG A 123 -0.81 35.72 6.10
CA ARG A 123 -0.40 34.81 5.03
C ARG A 123 -0.89 33.38 5.24
N LEU A 124 -0.96 32.90 6.48
CA LEU A 124 -1.56 31.60 6.81
C LEU A 124 -3.05 31.57 6.42
N TYR A 125 -3.79 32.65 6.71
CA TYR A 125 -5.20 32.77 6.38
C TYR A 125 -5.43 32.84 4.86
N GLN A 126 -4.61 33.59 4.13
CA GLN A 126 -4.61 33.60 2.67
C GLN A 126 -4.26 32.23 2.08
N TYR A 127 -3.27 31.54 2.65
CA TYR A 127 -2.85 30.21 2.26
C TYR A 127 -3.95 29.15 2.47
N LEU A 128 -4.75 29.27 3.53
CA LEU A 128 -5.88 28.37 3.81
C LEU A 128 -7.11 28.61 2.94
N LEU A 129 -7.28 29.81 2.36
CA LEU A 129 -8.53 30.25 1.72
C LEU A 129 -8.44 30.49 0.22
N GLN A 130 -7.25 30.75 -0.35
CA GLN A 130 -7.16 31.46 -1.63
C GLN A 130 -6.29 30.75 -2.68
N ASP A 131 -6.38 29.43 -2.77
CA ASP A 131 -5.64 28.57 -3.69
C ASP A 131 -4.25 28.20 -3.13
N ASP A 132 -4.09 26.94 -2.70
CA ASP A 132 -2.87 26.42 -2.09
C ASP A 132 -2.03 25.67 -3.14
N PRO A 133 -1.08 26.36 -3.82
CA PRO A 133 -0.24 25.73 -4.83
C PRO A 133 0.66 24.66 -4.21
N ILE A 134 1.05 24.79 -2.94
CA ILE A 134 1.92 23.82 -2.28
C ILE A 134 1.14 22.54 -2.00
N SER A 135 -0.10 22.63 -1.49
CA SER A 135 -0.95 21.46 -1.32
C SER A 135 -1.29 20.79 -2.66
N LYS A 136 -1.56 21.56 -3.73
CA LYS A 136 -1.74 21.00 -5.08
C LYS A 136 -0.48 20.26 -5.55
N ILE A 137 0.71 20.84 -5.40
CA ILE A 137 1.99 20.21 -5.76
C ILE A 137 2.25 18.96 -4.94
N VAL A 138 2.10 19.02 -3.61
CA VAL A 138 2.31 17.89 -2.70
C VAL A 138 1.32 16.77 -3.02
N THR A 139 0.05 17.11 -3.26
CA THR A 139 -0.98 16.13 -3.58
C THR A 139 -0.71 15.46 -4.92
N PHE A 140 -0.53 16.21 -6.00
CA PHE A 140 -0.24 15.62 -7.31
C PHE A 140 1.09 14.88 -7.33
N GLY A 141 2.13 15.42 -6.71
CA GLY A 141 3.42 14.75 -6.58
C GLY A 141 3.32 13.44 -5.80
N SER A 142 2.56 13.41 -4.70
CA SER A 142 2.34 12.20 -3.90
C SER A 142 1.58 11.13 -4.68
N VAL A 143 0.58 11.51 -5.48
CA VAL A 143 -0.18 10.63 -6.37
C VAL A 143 0.74 10.03 -7.44
N LEU A 144 1.49 10.86 -8.15
CA LEU A 144 2.39 10.39 -9.20
C LEU A 144 3.45 9.44 -8.64
N LEU A 145 4.03 9.78 -7.49
CA LEU A 145 5.02 8.93 -6.83
C LEU A 145 4.40 7.62 -6.33
N ALA A 146 3.18 7.65 -5.79
CA ALA A 146 2.47 6.46 -5.37
C ALA A 146 2.23 5.50 -6.54
N VAL A 147 1.72 6.01 -7.67
CA VAL A 147 1.48 5.20 -8.88
C VAL A 147 2.81 4.67 -9.42
N TYR A 148 3.87 5.46 -9.36
CA TYR A 148 5.20 5.01 -9.77
C TYR A 148 5.72 3.86 -8.89
N LEU A 149 5.59 3.96 -7.57
CA LEU A 149 6.08 2.94 -6.63
C LEU A 149 5.17 1.71 -6.56
N ALA A 150 3.90 1.86 -6.90
CA ALA A 150 2.92 0.78 -6.88
C ALA A 150 3.17 -0.28 -7.95
N ALA A 151 3.87 0.04 -9.05
CA ALA A 151 4.12 -0.91 -10.13
C ALA A 151 4.90 -2.14 -9.63
N PRO A 152 4.44 -3.36 -9.90
CA PRO A 152 5.16 -4.57 -9.50
C PRO A 152 6.45 -4.71 -10.29
N THR A 153 7.58 -4.97 -9.62
CA THR A 153 8.90 -5.08 -10.26
C THR A 153 9.43 -6.51 -10.29
N ALA A 154 8.71 -7.47 -9.69
CA ALA A 154 9.08 -8.88 -9.68
C ALA A 154 7.82 -9.76 -9.65
N THR A 155 7.90 -10.93 -10.27
CA THR A 155 6.86 -11.95 -10.21
C THR A 155 6.76 -12.43 -8.76
N THR A 156 5.54 -12.53 -8.23
CA THR A 156 5.32 -13.15 -6.91
C THR A 156 5.37 -14.67 -7.06
N GLU A 157 6.53 -15.21 -7.47
CA GLU A 157 6.87 -16.61 -7.25
C GLU A 157 7.95 -16.66 -6.16
N SER A 158 7.77 -17.57 -5.19
CA SER A 158 8.71 -17.90 -4.10
C SER A 158 8.72 -17.01 -2.85
N LEU A 159 7.70 -17.16 -2.00
CA LEU A 159 7.90 -17.06 -0.53
C LEU A 159 7.09 -18.11 0.24
N SER A 160 6.67 -19.18 -0.43
CA SER A 160 5.89 -20.26 0.17
C SER A 160 6.12 -21.56 -0.58
N THR A 161 7.27 -22.19 -0.33
CA THR A 161 7.46 -23.65 -0.17
C THR A 161 8.88 -23.84 0.35
N PRO A 162 9.12 -24.16 1.64
CA PRO A 162 10.31 -24.90 1.98
C PRO A 162 10.19 -26.21 1.20
N GLU A 163 11.10 -26.41 0.25
CA GLU A 163 11.26 -27.65 -0.48
C GLU A 163 11.32 -28.79 0.54
N ALA A 164 10.19 -29.47 0.74
CA ALA A 164 10.13 -30.64 1.58
C ALA A 164 10.94 -31.71 0.85
N MET A 165 12.15 -31.96 1.35
CA MET A 165 12.98 -33.11 0.99
C MET A 165 12.07 -34.34 0.83
N PRO A 166 12.06 -35.02 -0.33
CA PRO A 166 11.31 -36.25 -0.46
C PRO A 166 12.06 -37.35 0.32
N ALA A 167 11.71 -37.52 1.60
CA ALA A 167 12.07 -38.71 2.35
C ALA A 167 11.15 -39.86 1.92
N ARG A 168 11.36 -40.38 0.70
CA ARG A 168 10.87 -41.70 0.30
C ARG A 168 12.07 -42.60 0.05
N VAL A 169 12.60 -43.13 1.14
CA VAL A 169 13.46 -44.32 1.08
C VAL A 169 12.52 -45.49 0.78
N GLU A 170 12.59 -46.00 -0.46
CA GLU A 170 11.95 -47.28 -0.78
C GLU A 170 12.64 -48.39 0.02
N PRO A 171 11.90 -49.24 0.76
CA PRO A 171 12.49 -50.45 1.29
C PRO A 171 12.76 -51.41 0.14
N SER A 172 14.04 -51.62 -0.17
CA SER A 172 14.49 -52.71 -1.05
C SER A 172 14.10 -54.04 -0.41
N VAL A 173 13.05 -54.67 -0.91
CA VAL A 173 12.74 -56.07 -0.59
C VAL A 173 13.81 -56.93 -1.26
N SER A 174 14.82 -57.30 -0.47
CA SER A 174 15.85 -58.27 -0.83
C SER A 174 15.24 -59.67 -0.82
N THR A 175 14.66 -60.11 -1.94
CA THR A 175 14.42 -61.54 -2.20
C THR A 175 15.75 -62.22 -2.49
N THR A 176 16.42 -62.70 -1.45
CA THR A 176 17.51 -63.68 -1.55
C THR A 176 17.57 -64.47 -0.24
N ALA A 177 16.57 -65.33 -0.05
CA ALA A 177 16.61 -66.39 0.96
C ALA A 177 15.73 -67.55 0.51
N LYS A 178 16.06 -68.16 -0.64
CA LYS A 178 15.56 -69.50 -0.97
C LYS A 178 16.44 -70.22 -1.98
N GLU A 179 17.69 -70.45 -1.61
CA GLU A 179 18.50 -71.54 -2.19
C GLU A 179 19.55 -71.95 -1.15
N ALA A 180 19.13 -72.82 -0.22
CA ALA A 180 19.96 -73.84 0.40
C ALA A 180 19.12 -74.61 1.44
N SER A 181 19.07 -75.93 1.29
CA SER A 181 18.79 -76.93 2.33
C SER A 181 17.31 -77.21 2.68
N LEU A 182 16.70 -78.16 1.97
CA LEU A 182 16.36 -79.51 2.45
C LEU A 182 15.50 -80.26 1.41
#